data_AF-A0A3N5I257-F1
#
_entry.id   AF-A0A3N5I257-F1
#
_cell.length_a   1.000
_cell.length_b   1.000
_cell.length_c   1.000
_cell.angle_alpha   90.00
_cell.angle_beta   90.00
_cell.angle_gamma   90.00
#
_symmetry.space_group_name_H-M   'P 1'
#
loop_
_entity.id
_entity.type
_entity.pdbx_description
1 polymer ?
#
loop_
_entity_poly.entity_id
_entity_poly.type
_entity_poly.pdbx_seq_one_letter_code
_entity_poly.pdbx_strand_id
1 'polypeptide(L)'
;MAPGESIDPFISENIHLVPILHNRLEFALEVHRRFTELRPEAVAVELPPTLRDKVLAAAERLPFLSVVVYPEKSGRTVYLPIEPVDGIIEAVRLAREHSLPVFFVDRDTEGYPLFKDPLPDPYAVTQIGYEAYCRAYWEERGSETPIPDDLLRERTIASQALALGRRYQRVLLVCGLSHFSGIRSNSIWDPPGPWGGKRDPGSCWEICRGIPSGRFFQRCLFCREDTKRNVPGPGRPAIRTSSGSWIDCACAMSCLPRLKSSTTRTAGRI
;
A
#
# COMPACT_ATOMS: atom_id res chain seq x y z
N MET A 1 10.00 12.73 -15.63
CA MET A 1 8.63 12.19 -15.68
C MET A 1 7.70 13.35 -15.97
N ALA A 2 6.76 13.17 -16.91
CA ALA A 2 5.79 14.19 -17.30
C ALA A 2 4.65 14.26 -16.26
N PRO A 3 4.11 15.46 -15.98
CA PRO A 3 2.96 15.63 -15.11
C PRO A 3 1.68 15.20 -15.84
N GLY A 4 1.03 14.13 -15.40
CA GLY A 4 -0.26 13.69 -15.96
C GLY A 4 -0.53 12.17 -15.99
N GLU A 5 0.42 11.33 -15.60
CA GLU A 5 0.17 9.89 -15.48
C GLU A 5 -0.75 9.63 -14.27
N SER A 6 -1.98 9.18 -14.53
CA SER A 6 -2.89 8.74 -13.47
C SER A 6 -2.20 7.63 -12.68
N ILE A 7 -2.01 7.84 -11.38
CA ILE A 7 -1.45 6.82 -10.49
C ILE A 7 -2.31 5.56 -10.64
N ASP A 8 -1.70 4.45 -11.06
CA ASP A 8 -2.38 3.16 -11.17
C ASP A 8 -2.95 2.82 -9.78
N PRO A 9 -4.28 2.72 -9.62
CA PRO A 9 -4.88 2.49 -8.31
C PRO A 9 -4.58 1.11 -7.76
N PHE A 10 -4.17 0.16 -8.60
CA PHE A 10 -3.80 -1.20 -8.22
C PHE A 10 -2.36 -1.30 -7.74
N ILE A 11 -1.59 -0.20 -7.75
CA ILE A 11 -0.19 -0.21 -7.33
C ILE A 11 0.02 0.82 -6.22
N SER A 12 0.71 0.41 -5.15
CA SER A 12 1.26 1.31 -4.15
C SER A 12 2.72 0.95 -3.87
N GLU A 13 3.63 1.84 -4.28
CA GLU A 13 5.07 1.61 -4.30
C GLU A 13 5.41 0.28 -5.02
N ASN A 14 5.75 -0.75 -4.25
CA ASN A 14 6.15 -2.08 -4.73
C ASN A 14 5.12 -3.18 -4.39
N ILE A 15 3.92 -2.78 -3.97
CA ILE A 15 2.81 -3.64 -3.63
C ILE A 15 1.78 -3.54 -4.75
N HIS A 16 1.48 -4.67 -5.37
CA HIS A 16 0.50 -4.81 -6.45
C HIS A 16 -0.76 -5.46 -5.88
N LEU A 17 -1.84 -4.68 -5.81
CA LEU A 17 -3.14 -5.12 -5.36
C LEU A 17 -3.88 -5.80 -6.52
N VAL A 18 -4.49 -6.95 -6.25
CA VAL A 18 -5.36 -7.67 -7.17
C VAL A 18 -6.69 -7.91 -6.47
N PRO A 19 -7.63 -6.96 -6.59
CA PRO A 19 -9.02 -7.14 -6.17
C PRO A 19 -9.70 -8.31 -6.89
N ILE A 20 -10.41 -9.17 -6.16
CA ILE A 20 -11.09 -10.33 -6.73
C ILE A 20 -12.53 -10.48 -6.25
N LEU A 21 -13.38 -11.08 -7.10
CA LEU A 21 -14.60 -11.71 -6.65
C LEU A 21 -14.30 -13.15 -6.26
N HIS A 22 -14.72 -13.54 -5.05
CA HIS A 22 -14.53 -14.89 -4.54
C HIS A 22 -15.22 -15.94 -5.41
N ASN A 23 -14.58 -17.09 -5.56
CA ASN A 23 -15.09 -18.26 -6.30
C ASN A 23 -15.44 -17.96 -7.77
N ARG A 24 -14.75 -17.02 -8.43
CA ARG A 24 -14.96 -16.65 -9.84
C ARG A 24 -13.73 -16.93 -10.68
N LEU A 25 -13.88 -17.79 -11.69
CA LEU A 25 -12.81 -18.21 -12.59
C LEU A 25 -12.11 -17.03 -13.28
N GLU A 26 -12.86 -16.02 -13.72
CA GLU A 26 -12.33 -14.83 -14.38
C GLU A 26 -11.27 -14.12 -13.53
N PHE A 27 -11.47 -14.10 -12.21
CA PHE A 27 -10.55 -13.47 -11.26
C PHE A 27 -9.39 -14.38 -10.89
N ALA A 28 -9.59 -15.70 -10.80
CA ALA A 28 -8.48 -16.65 -10.65
C ALA A 28 -7.51 -16.58 -11.84
N LEU A 29 -8.04 -16.48 -13.07
CA LEU A 29 -7.23 -16.29 -14.27
C LEU A 29 -6.45 -14.97 -14.24
N GLU A 30 -7.06 -13.88 -13.76
CA GLU A 30 -6.36 -12.61 -13.61
C GLU A 30 -5.26 -12.69 -12.55
N VAL A 31 -5.51 -13.34 -11.40
CA VAL A 31 -4.47 -13.57 -10.38
C VAL A 31 -3.29 -14.31 -10.99
N HIS A 32 -3.54 -15.38 -11.75
CA HIS A 32 -2.48 -16.11 -12.45
C HIS A 32 -1.70 -15.21 -13.43
N ARG A 33 -2.41 -14.41 -14.24
CA ARG A 33 -1.79 -13.49 -15.19
C ARG A 33 -0.89 -12.48 -14.47
N ARG A 34 -1.40 -11.80 -13.45
CA ARG A 34 -0.67 -10.79 -12.66
C ARG A 34 0.50 -11.41 -11.91
N PHE A 35 0.33 -12.59 -11.33
CA PHE A 35 1.43 -13.32 -10.67
C PHE A 35 2.57 -13.60 -11.66
N THR A 36 2.23 -14.08 -12.85
CA THR A 36 3.21 -14.43 -13.89
C THR A 36 3.94 -13.21 -14.44
N GLU A 37 3.21 -12.11 -14.67
CA GLU A 37 3.76 -10.83 -15.13
C GLU A 37 4.64 -10.16 -14.08
N LEU A 38 4.17 -10.09 -12.83
CA LEU A 38 4.87 -9.43 -11.73
C LEU A 38 6.08 -10.21 -11.24
N ARG A 39 6.01 -11.55 -11.23
CA ARG A 39 6.99 -12.44 -10.59
C ARG A 39 7.27 -12.01 -9.13
N PRO A 40 6.27 -12.09 -8.24
CA PRO A 40 6.38 -11.59 -6.88
C PRO A 40 7.44 -12.37 -6.08
N GLU A 41 7.96 -11.72 -5.03
CA GLU A 41 8.84 -12.35 -4.03
C GLU A 41 8.06 -12.78 -2.78
N ALA A 42 6.86 -12.23 -2.60
CA ALA A 42 5.93 -12.57 -1.53
C ALA A 42 4.49 -12.39 -2.00
N VAL A 43 3.62 -13.26 -1.52
CA VAL A 43 2.17 -13.17 -1.75
C VAL A 43 1.48 -12.90 -0.42
N ALA A 44 0.60 -11.91 -0.42
CA ALA A 44 -0.30 -11.60 0.68
C ALA A 44 -1.73 -11.90 0.26
N VAL A 45 -2.51 -12.52 1.15
CA VAL A 45 -3.91 -12.87 0.91
C VAL A 45 -4.80 -12.38 2.03
N GLU A 46 -6.00 -11.93 1.66
CA GLU A 46 -7.06 -11.54 2.59
C GLU A 46 -7.70 -12.75 3.29
N LEU A 47 -6.92 -13.41 4.12
CA LEU A 47 -7.38 -14.43 5.06
C LEU A 47 -6.65 -14.22 6.40
N PRO A 48 -7.30 -14.54 7.54
CA PRO A 48 -6.68 -14.38 8.84
C PRO A 48 -5.57 -15.43 9.08
N PRO A 49 -4.50 -15.08 9.83
CA PRO A 49 -3.40 -15.99 10.13
C PRO A 49 -3.81 -17.33 10.76
N THR A 50 -4.94 -17.36 11.47
CA THR A 50 -5.50 -18.56 12.13
C THR A 50 -5.91 -19.66 11.14
N LEU A 51 -6.17 -19.30 9.88
CA LEU A 51 -6.52 -20.25 8.82
C LEU A 51 -5.31 -20.76 8.03
N ARG A 52 -4.12 -20.19 8.25
CA ARG A 52 -2.92 -20.43 7.44
C ARG A 52 -2.65 -21.90 7.20
N ASP A 53 -2.41 -22.68 8.24
CA ASP A 53 -1.95 -24.06 8.10
C ASP A 53 -2.99 -24.94 7.39
N LYS A 54 -4.28 -24.68 7.66
CA LYS A 54 -5.39 -25.42 7.04
C LYS A 54 -5.52 -25.08 5.55
N VAL A 55 -5.43 -23.80 5.19
CA VAL A 55 -5.53 -23.34 3.81
C VAL A 55 -4.33 -23.79 2.99
N LEU A 56 -3.12 -23.73 3.56
CA LEU A 56 -1.92 -24.22 2.88
C LEU A 56 -2.01 -25.73 2.60
N ALA A 57 -2.36 -26.53 3.60
CA ALA A 57 -2.52 -27.97 3.43
C ALA A 57 -3.64 -28.34 2.44
N ALA A 58 -4.72 -27.55 2.41
CA ALA A 58 -5.81 -27.73 1.48
C ALA A 58 -5.43 -27.36 0.03
N ALA A 59 -4.70 -26.25 -0.17
CA ALA A 59 -4.22 -25.83 -1.48
C ALA A 59 -3.24 -26.84 -2.10
N GLU A 60 -2.40 -27.48 -1.28
CA GLU A 60 -1.48 -28.54 -1.73
C GLU A 60 -2.19 -29.82 -2.21
N ARG A 61 -3.46 -30.01 -1.82
CA ARG A 61 -4.26 -31.16 -2.22
C ARG A 61 -5.04 -30.94 -3.52
N LEU A 62 -5.04 -29.73 -4.09
CA LEU A 62 -5.71 -29.46 -5.35
C LEU A 62 -5.19 -30.43 -6.44
N PRO A 63 -6.07 -31.01 -7.29
CA PRO A 63 -7.47 -30.61 -7.54
C PRO A 63 -8.52 -31.25 -6.61
N PHE A 64 -8.15 -31.96 -5.54
CA PHE A 64 -9.12 -32.50 -4.60
C PHE A 64 -9.70 -31.37 -3.72
N LEU A 65 -10.92 -30.95 -4.05
CA LEU A 65 -11.64 -29.91 -3.32
C LEU A 65 -11.75 -30.25 -1.83
N SER A 66 -11.63 -29.23 -0.99
CA SER A 66 -11.79 -29.36 0.45
C SER A 66 -12.49 -28.15 1.03
N VAL A 67 -12.92 -28.26 2.27
CA VAL A 67 -13.59 -27.17 2.99
C VAL A 67 -12.93 -27.02 4.35
N VAL A 68 -12.49 -25.81 4.67
CA VAL A 68 -12.08 -25.48 6.03
C VAL A 68 -13.33 -25.10 6.81
N VAL A 69 -13.61 -25.85 7.87
CA VAL A 69 -14.77 -25.65 8.73
C VAL A 69 -14.29 -25.19 10.10
N TYR A 70 -14.90 -24.12 10.63
CA TYR A 70 -14.65 -23.67 11.99
C TYR A 70 -15.91 -23.09 12.65
N PRO A 71 -16.18 -23.44 13.92
CA PRO A 71 -17.25 -22.85 14.69
C PRO A 71 -16.82 -21.49 15.24
N GLU A 72 -17.72 -20.52 15.18
CA GLU A 72 -17.61 -19.26 15.90
C GLU A 72 -18.18 -19.39 17.32
N LYS A 73 -17.81 -18.47 18.22
CA LYS A 73 -18.36 -18.43 19.58
C LYS A 73 -19.88 -18.18 19.59
N SER A 74 -20.42 -17.56 18.54
CA SER A 74 -21.84 -17.34 18.34
C SER A 74 -22.65 -18.64 18.13
N GLY A 75 -21.98 -19.78 17.94
CA GLY A 75 -22.59 -21.06 17.56
C GLY A 75 -22.78 -21.21 16.05
N ARG A 76 -22.48 -20.16 15.26
CA ARG A 76 -22.44 -20.26 13.79
C ARG A 76 -21.24 -21.09 13.35
N THR A 77 -21.41 -21.89 12.30
CA THR A 77 -20.29 -22.59 11.65
C THR A 77 -19.96 -21.90 10.33
N VAL A 78 -18.70 -21.53 10.14
CA VAL A 78 -18.20 -20.96 8.89
C VAL A 78 -17.61 -22.08 8.04
N TYR A 79 -17.94 -22.04 6.76
CA TYR A 79 -17.43 -22.94 5.73
C TYR A 79 -16.64 -22.12 4.72
N LEU A 80 -15.36 -22.40 4.58
CA LEU A 80 -14.49 -21.81 3.57
C LEU A 80 -14.13 -22.90 2.55
N PRO A 81 -14.81 -22.94 1.39
CA PRO A 81 -14.41 -23.80 0.28
C PRO A 81 -12.99 -23.48 -0.19
N ILE A 82 -12.20 -24.51 -0.44
CA ILE A 82 -10.88 -24.40 -1.05
C ILE A 82 -10.98 -24.99 -2.44
N GLU A 83 -11.09 -24.11 -3.43
CA GLU A 83 -11.31 -24.46 -4.83
C GLU A 83 -10.42 -23.61 -5.76
N PRO A 84 -10.04 -24.13 -6.94
CA PRO A 84 -9.09 -23.46 -7.83
C PRO A 84 -9.67 -22.21 -8.52
N VAL A 85 -10.99 -22.00 -8.45
CA VAL A 85 -11.65 -20.83 -9.06
C VAL A 85 -11.71 -19.63 -8.12
N ASP A 86 -11.28 -19.78 -6.87
CA ASP A 86 -11.14 -18.64 -5.98
C ASP A 86 -9.76 -17.97 -6.15
N GLY A 87 -9.75 -16.66 -6.39
CA GLY A 87 -8.51 -15.92 -6.65
C GLY A 87 -7.53 -15.92 -5.47
N ILE A 88 -8.02 -15.94 -4.22
CA ILE A 88 -7.13 -16.06 -3.06
C ILE A 88 -6.49 -17.44 -3.02
N ILE A 89 -7.29 -18.50 -3.23
CA ILE A 89 -6.76 -19.87 -3.23
C ILE A 89 -5.78 -20.08 -4.38
N GLU A 90 -6.05 -19.51 -5.56
CA GLU A 90 -5.13 -19.53 -6.70
C GLU A 90 -3.81 -18.83 -6.37
N ALA A 91 -3.85 -17.68 -5.70
CA ALA A 91 -2.64 -16.98 -5.26
C ALA A 91 -1.80 -17.83 -4.28
N VAL A 92 -2.48 -18.50 -3.33
CA VAL A 92 -1.83 -19.44 -2.41
C VAL A 92 -1.20 -20.60 -3.17
N ARG A 93 -1.96 -21.24 -4.08
CA ARG A 93 -1.50 -22.38 -4.89
C ARG A 93 -0.25 -22.02 -5.69
N LEU A 94 -0.28 -20.89 -6.41
CA LEU A 94 0.85 -20.39 -7.20
C LEU A 94 2.07 -20.10 -6.32
N ALA A 95 1.87 -19.43 -5.18
CA ALA A 95 2.97 -19.18 -4.25
C ALA A 95 3.60 -20.48 -3.74
N ARG A 96 2.81 -21.51 -3.43
CA ARG A 96 3.32 -22.82 -3.01
C ARG A 96 4.07 -23.53 -4.13
N GLU A 97 3.53 -23.55 -5.35
CA GLU A 97 4.18 -24.10 -6.53
C GLU A 97 5.55 -23.48 -6.78
N HIS A 98 5.67 -22.16 -6.59
CA HIS A 98 6.91 -21.42 -6.77
C HIS A 98 7.77 -21.29 -5.50
N SER A 99 7.42 -22.00 -4.41
CA SER A 99 8.15 -21.94 -3.12
C SER A 99 8.32 -20.53 -2.54
N LEU A 100 7.32 -19.66 -2.76
CA LEU A 100 7.27 -18.30 -2.25
C LEU A 100 6.61 -18.23 -0.86
N PRO A 101 6.99 -17.25 -0.01
CA PRO A 101 6.30 -16.99 1.24
C PRO A 101 4.89 -16.43 1.00
N VAL A 102 3.93 -17.02 1.71
CA VAL A 102 2.51 -16.58 1.74
C VAL A 102 2.20 -15.96 3.09
N PHE A 103 1.61 -14.77 3.07
CA PHE A 103 1.21 -14.01 4.25
C PHE A 103 -0.32 -13.87 4.30
N PHE A 104 -0.89 -14.24 5.43
CA PHE A 104 -2.31 -14.14 5.73
C PHE A 104 -2.51 -12.82 6.48
N VAL A 105 -3.00 -11.79 5.77
CA VAL A 105 -2.88 -10.39 6.24
C VAL A 105 -4.16 -9.81 6.82
N ASP A 106 -5.23 -10.60 6.89
CA ASP A 106 -6.50 -10.15 7.41
C ASP A 106 -6.62 -10.29 8.93
N ARG A 107 -7.60 -9.60 9.51
CA ARG A 107 -7.97 -9.67 10.91
C ARG A 107 -9.00 -10.78 11.14
N ASP A 108 -8.75 -11.61 12.15
CA ASP A 108 -9.73 -12.59 12.62
C ASP A 108 -10.90 -11.85 13.29
N THR A 109 -12.09 -11.97 12.70
CA THR A 109 -13.32 -11.29 13.14
C THR A 109 -14.44 -12.30 13.29
N GLU A 110 -14.98 -12.44 14.50
CA GLU A 110 -16.13 -13.29 14.75
C GLU A 110 -17.43 -12.58 14.38
N GLY A 111 -18.42 -13.35 13.92
CA GLY A 111 -19.76 -12.82 13.69
C GLY A 111 -19.85 -11.89 12.49
N TYR A 112 -18.86 -11.92 11.59
CA TYR A 112 -18.85 -11.10 10.39
C TYR A 112 -20.15 -11.34 9.58
N PRO A 113 -20.87 -10.26 9.21
CA PRO A 113 -22.21 -10.38 8.64
C PRO A 113 -22.20 -11.18 7.35
N LEU A 114 -23.25 -11.98 7.13
CA LEU A 114 -23.52 -12.56 5.81
C LEU A 114 -24.07 -11.45 4.90
N PHE A 115 -23.20 -10.53 4.51
CA PHE A 115 -23.58 -9.46 3.61
C PHE A 115 -23.59 -9.99 2.17
N LYS A 116 -24.75 -9.96 1.52
CA LYS A 116 -24.86 -10.19 0.08
C LYS A 116 -24.66 -8.86 -0.61
N ASP A 117 -23.42 -8.54 -0.90
CA ASP A 117 -23.11 -7.35 -1.67
C ASP A 117 -23.59 -7.57 -3.12
N PRO A 118 -24.39 -6.67 -3.73
CA PRO A 118 -24.71 -6.75 -5.15
C PRO A 118 -23.44 -6.42 -5.94
N LEU A 119 -22.63 -7.44 -6.15
CA LEU A 119 -21.41 -7.37 -6.95
C LEU A 119 -21.77 -7.46 -8.44
N PRO A 120 -21.02 -6.80 -9.33
CA PRO A 120 -21.30 -6.86 -10.76
C PRO A 120 -21.10 -8.29 -11.30
N ASP A 121 -21.63 -8.56 -12.50
CA ASP A 121 -21.48 -9.85 -13.15
C ASP A 121 -20.01 -10.10 -13.51
N PRO A 122 -19.35 -11.15 -12.95
CA PRO A 122 -17.95 -11.45 -13.24
C PRO A 122 -17.68 -11.73 -14.72
N TYR A 123 -18.67 -12.19 -15.49
CA TYR A 123 -18.49 -12.43 -16.93
C TYR A 123 -18.13 -11.15 -17.69
N ALA A 124 -18.51 -9.98 -17.18
CA ALA A 124 -18.16 -8.69 -17.78
C ALA A 124 -16.64 -8.50 -17.91
N VAL A 125 -15.82 -9.11 -17.03
CA VAL A 125 -14.35 -9.11 -17.13
C VAL A 125 -13.88 -9.59 -18.50
N THR A 126 -14.57 -10.56 -19.11
CA THR A 126 -14.23 -11.10 -20.44
C THR A 126 -14.52 -10.12 -21.59
N GLN A 127 -15.40 -9.14 -21.36
CA GLN A 127 -15.86 -8.19 -22.37
C GLN A 127 -15.13 -6.84 -22.26
N ILE A 128 -15.00 -6.33 -21.04
CA ILE A 128 -14.42 -5.00 -20.79
C ILE A 128 -13.00 -5.04 -20.21
N GLY A 129 -12.53 -6.22 -19.81
CA GLY A 129 -11.25 -6.41 -19.14
C GLY A 129 -11.32 -6.15 -17.63
N TYR A 130 -10.38 -6.77 -16.92
CA TYR A 130 -10.29 -6.73 -15.46
C TYR A 130 -10.13 -5.30 -14.90
N GLU A 131 -9.22 -4.51 -15.46
CA GLU A 131 -8.93 -3.17 -14.92
C GLU A 131 -10.12 -2.23 -15.06
N ALA A 132 -10.81 -2.27 -16.20
CA ALA A 132 -12.02 -1.47 -16.42
C ALA A 132 -13.14 -1.89 -15.46
N TYR A 133 -13.30 -3.20 -15.24
CA TYR A 133 -14.24 -3.75 -14.29
C TYR A 133 -13.98 -3.26 -12.85
N CYS A 134 -12.75 -3.43 -12.35
CA CYS A 134 -12.41 -3.04 -10.98
C CYS A 134 -12.46 -1.52 -10.79
N ARG A 135 -12.08 -0.74 -11.81
CA ARG A 135 -12.18 0.72 -11.78
C ARG A 135 -13.63 1.18 -11.73
N ALA A 136 -14.50 0.63 -12.58
CA ALA A 136 -15.93 0.95 -12.57
C ALA A 136 -16.57 0.64 -11.21
N TYR A 137 -16.23 -0.52 -10.62
CA TYR A 137 -16.68 -0.86 -9.26
C TYR A 137 -16.20 0.16 -8.22
N TRP A 138 -14.91 0.51 -8.26
CA TRP A 138 -14.32 1.44 -7.30
C TRP A 138 -14.86 2.86 -7.44
N GLU A 139 -15.12 3.34 -8.65
CA GLU A 139 -15.69 4.66 -8.91
C GLU A 139 -17.14 4.78 -8.38
N GLU A 140 -17.95 3.73 -8.55
CA GLU A 140 -19.33 3.69 -8.04
C GLU A 140 -19.37 3.57 -6.50
N ARG A 141 -18.53 2.68 -5.94
CA ARG A 141 -18.54 2.35 -4.50
C ARG A 141 -17.66 3.25 -3.65
N GLY A 142 -16.75 4.01 -4.24
CA GLY A 142 -15.75 4.80 -3.53
C GLY A 142 -16.33 5.91 -2.65
N SER A 143 -17.59 6.30 -2.87
CA SER A 143 -18.32 7.28 -2.06
C SER A 143 -19.27 6.67 -1.01
N GLU A 144 -19.40 5.34 -0.96
CA GLU A 144 -20.25 4.70 0.05
C GLU A 144 -19.66 4.84 1.46
N THR A 145 -20.54 4.87 2.47
CA THR A 145 -20.08 4.94 3.87
C THR A 145 -19.43 3.62 4.25
N PRO A 146 -18.17 3.63 4.74
CA PRO A 146 -17.49 2.40 5.13
C PRO A 146 -18.29 1.62 6.18
N ILE A 147 -18.40 0.31 5.99
CA ILE A 147 -19.00 -0.58 6.99
C ILE A 147 -18.05 -0.60 8.20
N PRO A 148 -18.54 -0.32 9.43
CA PRO A 148 -17.67 -0.24 10.61
C PRO A 148 -16.83 -1.50 10.85
N ASP A 149 -17.37 -2.67 10.54
CA ASP A 149 -16.69 -3.97 10.70
C ASP A 149 -15.52 -4.14 9.72
N ASP A 150 -15.58 -3.48 8.55
CA ASP A 150 -14.53 -3.57 7.52
C ASP A 150 -13.35 -2.64 7.80
N LEU A 151 -13.60 -1.48 8.44
CA LEU A 151 -12.57 -0.48 8.72
C LEU A 151 -11.33 -1.08 9.41
N LEU A 152 -11.52 -1.97 10.39
CA LEU A 152 -10.41 -2.60 11.09
C LEU A 152 -9.74 -3.69 10.28
N ARG A 153 -10.49 -4.45 9.47
CA ARG A 153 -9.93 -5.48 8.56
C ARG A 153 -9.06 -4.81 7.51
N GLU A 154 -9.59 -3.82 6.81
CA GLU A 154 -8.90 -3.07 5.75
C GLU A 154 -7.66 -2.34 6.27
N ARG A 155 -7.73 -1.72 7.46
CA ARG A 155 -6.55 -1.12 8.11
C ARG A 155 -5.49 -2.14 8.47
N THR A 156 -5.91 -3.32 8.92
CA THR A 156 -5.00 -4.42 9.26
C THR A 156 -4.30 -4.92 7.99
N ILE A 157 -5.07 -5.18 6.93
CA ILE A 157 -4.55 -5.62 5.63
C ILE A 157 -3.55 -4.60 5.06
N ALA A 158 -3.93 -3.32 5.01
CA ALA A 158 -3.05 -2.25 4.51
C ALA A 158 -1.76 -2.14 5.32
N SER A 159 -1.85 -2.16 6.66
CA SER A 159 -0.68 -2.08 7.55
C SER A 159 0.27 -3.26 7.35
N GLN A 160 -0.27 -4.48 7.24
CA GLN A 160 0.53 -5.68 7.00
C GLN A 160 1.16 -5.67 5.60
N ALA A 161 0.41 -5.25 4.57
CA ALA A 161 0.92 -5.13 3.21
C ALA A 161 2.10 -4.15 3.13
N LEU A 162 2.00 -2.99 3.78
CA LEU A 162 3.09 -2.02 3.86
C LEU A 162 4.32 -2.56 4.60
N ALA A 163 4.11 -3.36 5.66
CA ALA A 163 5.22 -4.03 6.34
C ALA A 163 5.93 -5.04 5.41
N LEU A 164 5.19 -5.70 4.52
CA LEU A 164 5.76 -6.59 3.49
C LEU A 164 6.48 -5.80 2.39
N GLY A 165 5.95 -4.67 1.95
CA GLY A 165 6.62 -3.78 0.97
C GLY A 165 7.98 -3.27 1.46
N ARG A 166 8.18 -3.13 2.77
CA ARG A 166 9.50 -2.82 3.35
C ARG A 166 10.48 -3.99 3.33
N ARG A 167 10.00 -5.22 3.20
CA ARG A 167 10.79 -6.45 3.29
C ARG A 167 11.09 -7.09 1.93
N TYR A 168 10.19 -6.93 0.96
CA TYR A 168 10.25 -7.58 -0.35
C TYR A 168 10.19 -6.53 -1.45
N GLN A 169 10.78 -6.80 -2.61
CA GLN A 169 10.81 -5.82 -3.72
C GLN A 169 9.57 -5.88 -4.61
N ARG A 170 8.83 -6.99 -4.59
CA ARG A 170 7.58 -7.18 -5.37
C ARG A 170 6.61 -8.01 -4.53
N VAL A 171 5.54 -7.38 -4.06
CA VAL A 171 4.50 -8.04 -3.26
C VAL A 171 3.22 -8.09 -4.06
N LEU A 172 2.63 -9.28 -4.20
CA LEU A 172 1.28 -9.45 -4.74
C LEU A 172 0.29 -9.53 -3.58
N LEU A 173 -0.64 -8.59 -3.47
CA LEU A 173 -1.71 -8.60 -2.48
C LEU A 173 -3.03 -8.96 -3.17
N VAL A 174 -3.61 -10.11 -2.82
CA VAL A 174 -4.93 -10.53 -3.33
C VAL A 174 -5.98 -10.32 -2.25
N CYS A 175 -7.00 -9.52 -2.56
CA CYS A 175 -8.06 -9.14 -1.64
C CYS A 175 -9.43 -9.14 -2.32
N GLY A 176 -10.50 -9.24 -1.55
CA GLY A 176 -11.87 -9.11 -2.03
C GLY A 176 -12.13 -7.72 -2.62
N LEU A 177 -12.89 -7.69 -3.71
CA LEU A 177 -13.20 -6.45 -4.44
C LEU A 177 -13.92 -5.42 -3.55
N SER A 178 -14.76 -5.87 -2.62
CA SER A 178 -15.44 -5.03 -1.63
C SER A 178 -14.47 -4.27 -0.73
N HIS A 179 -13.34 -4.87 -0.38
CA HIS A 179 -12.34 -4.28 0.52
C HIS A 179 -11.31 -3.42 -0.20
N PHE A 180 -11.25 -3.48 -1.54
CA PHE A 180 -10.25 -2.75 -2.32
C PHE A 180 -10.29 -1.23 -2.05
N SER A 181 -11.49 -0.64 -2.02
CA SER A 181 -11.66 0.81 -1.83
C SER A 181 -11.14 1.25 -0.46
N GLY A 182 -11.49 0.54 0.61
CA GLY A 182 -11.08 0.86 1.97
C GLY A 182 -9.62 0.53 2.26
N ILE A 183 -9.08 -0.54 1.67
CA ILE A 183 -7.64 -0.80 1.66
C ILE A 183 -6.95 0.38 0.97
N ARG A 184 -7.26 0.69 -0.29
CA ARG A 184 -6.54 1.70 -1.09
C ARG A 184 -6.67 3.14 -0.56
N SER A 185 -7.83 3.50 -0.04
CA SER A 185 -8.12 4.85 0.47
C SER A 185 -7.54 5.11 1.86
N ASN A 186 -6.93 4.10 2.48
CA ASN A 186 -6.33 4.24 3.78
C ASN A 186 -5.16 5.23 3.75
N SER A 187 -5.19 6.21 4.66
CA SER A 187 -4.17 7.26 4.77
C SER A 187 -2.77 6.72 5.07
N ILE A 188 -2.63 5.44 5.42
CA ILE A 188 -1.34 4.78 5.63
C ILE A 188 -0.60 4.54 4.30
N TRP A 189 -1.29 4.40 3.16
CA TRP A 189 -0.65 4.31 1.84
C TRP A 189 -0.03 5.64 1.42
N ASP A 190 -0.76 6.73 1.69
CA ASP A 190 -0.36 8.09 1.39
C ASP A 190 -0.32 8.90 2.70
N PRO A 191 0.64 8.64 3.61
CA PRO A 191 0.77 9.41 4.82
C PRO A 191 0.87 10.90 4.45
N PRO A 192 0.12 11.78 5.14
CA PRO A 192 0.30 13.20 4.93
C PRO A 192 1.78 13.50 5.14
N GLY A 193 2.33 14.37 4.29
CA GLY A 193 3.70 14.84 4.47
C GLY A 193 3.89 15.38 5.89
N PRO A 194 5.14 15.60 6.33
CA PRO A 194 5.46 16.03 7.71
C PRO A 194 4.71 17.28 8.20
N TRP A 195 4.04 17.99 7.30
CA TRP A 195 3.25 19.20 7.55
C TRP A 195 1.72 19.02 7.35
N GLY A 196 1.20 17.79 7.23
CA GLY A 196 -0.25 17.53 7.22
C GLY A 196 -0.94 17.60 5.84
N GLY A 197 -0.20 17.78 4.73
CA GLY A 197 -0.76 17.83 3.38
C GLY A 197 -0.59 16.53 2.58
N LYS A 198 -1.47 16.25 1.61
CA LYS A 198 -1.24 15.18 0.60
C LYS A 198 0.11 15.43 -0.09
N ARG A 199 0.88 14.37 -0.36
CA ARG A 199 2.14 14.48 -1.12
C ARG A 199 1.84 14.95 -2.53
N ASP A 200 1.91 16.25 -2.77
CA ASP A 200 1.90 16.83 -4.11
C ASP A 200 3.34 16.80 -4.66
N PRO A 201 3.63 16.04 -5.74
CA PRO A 201 4.94 16.00 -6.37
C PRO A 201 5.44 17.39 -6.81
N GLY A 202 4.53 18.36 -6.99
CA GLY A 202 4.84 19.76 -7.31
C GLY A 202 5.36 20.59 -6.12
N SER A 203 4.92 20.29 -4.90
CA SER A 203 5.13 21.18 -3.74
C SER A 203 6.58 21.24 -3.25
N CYS A 204 7.33 20.15 -3.41
CA CYS A 204 8.71 20.06 -2.92
C CYS A 204 9.68 20.86 -3.82
N TRP A 205 9.38 20.98 -5.13
CA TRP A 205 10.23 21.76 -6.03
C TRP A 205 10.00 23.27 -5.85
N GLU A 206 8.78 23.71 -5.57
CA GLU A 206 8.43 25.13 -5.39
C GLU A 206 9.10 25.76 -4.15
N ILE A 207 9.20 25.02 -3.05
CA ILE A 207 9.86 25.47 -1.82
C ILE A 207 11.36 25.76 -2.07
N CYS A 208 11.99 25.03 -2.99
CA CYS A 208 13.40 25.24 -3.34
C CYS A 208 13.64 26.41 -4.30
N ARG A 209 12.63 26.90 -5.05
CA ARG A 209 12.81 28.05 -5.98
C ARG A 209 12.92 29.41 -5.28
N GLY A 210 12.53 29.51 -4.00
CA GLY A 210 12.65 30.74 -3.21
C GLY A 210 14.03 31.00 -2.60
N ILE A 211 14.98 30.05 -2.72
CA ILE A 211 16.30 30.16 -2.11
C ILE A 211 17.27 30.76 -3.14
N PRO A 212 17.83 31.96 -2.91
CA PRO A 212 18.79 32.55 -3.83
C PRO A 212 19.97 31.61 -4.03
N SER A 213 20.31 31.32 -5.28
CA SER A 213 21.47 30.55 -5.68
C SER A 213 22.77 31.27 -5.26
N GLY A 214 23.18 31.08 -4.01
CA GLY A 214 24.30 31.77 -3.40
C GLY A 214 25.04 30.88 -2.40
N ARG A 215 26.00 30.10 -2.91
CA ARG A 215 27.18 29.57 -2.20
C ARG A 215 27.08 28.60 -1.02
N PHE A 216 25.93 28.08 -0.57
CA PHE A 216 25.94 27.27 0.66
C PHE A 216 25.27 25.89 0.66
N PHE A 217 24.67 25.41 -0.43
CA PHE A 217 23.98 24.12 -0.41
C PHE A 217 24.39 23.24 -1.58
N GLN A 218 25.13 22.18 -1.29
CA GLN A 218 25.63 21.27 -2.32
C GLN A 218 24.75 20.04 -2.57
N ARG A 219 23.74 19.74 -1.73
CA ARG A 219 22.72 18.70 -2.01
C ARG A 219 21.71 18.54 -0.88
N CYS A 220 20.44 18.38 -1.24
CA CYS A 220 19.41 17.82 -0.35
C CYS A 220 19.42 16.29 -0.54
N LEU A 221 19.71 15.54 0.53
CA LEU A 221 19.99 14.09 0.50
C LEU A 221 18.73 13.21 0.47
N PHE A 222 17.61 13.72 -0.04
CA PHE A 222 16.38 12.93 -0.23
C PHE A 222 16.31 12.28 -1.62
N CYS A 223 17.30 12.51 -2.50
CA CYS A 223 17.33 11.97 -3.85
C CYS A 223 18.67 11.26 -4.13
N ARG A 224 18.60 9.92 -4.19
CA ARG A 224 19.62 8.89 -4.49
C ARG A 224 20.52 8.39 -3.35
N GLU A 225 20.40 7.08 -3.12
CA GLU A 225 21.34 6.22 -2.42
C GLU A 225 22.75 6.35 -3.01
N ASP A 226 23.76 6.48 -2.16
CA ASP A 226 25.04 5.83 -2.41
C ASP A 226 25.79 5.53 -1.10
N THR A 227 26.50 4.41 -1.13
CA THR A 227 26.98 3.61 0.01
C THR A 227 28.25 4.15 0.69
N LYS A 228 28.32 3.97 2.03
CA LYS A 228 29.48 3.74 2.93
C LYS A 228 29.39 4.53 4.25
N ARG A 229 29.12 3.78 5.34
CA ARG A 229 29.20 4.05 6.80
C ARG A 229 29.56 5.48 7.30
N ASN A 230 28.63 6.15 7.98
CA ASN A 230 28.60 6.41 9.45
C ASN A 230 27.55 7.50 9.84
N VAL A 231 26.31 7.02 10.01
CA VAL A 231 25.13 7.41 10.85
C VAL A 231 25.04 8.83 11.48
N PRO A 232 23.84 9.46 11.44
CA PRO A 232 22.95 9.50 12.62
C PRO A 232 21.63 8.72 12.40
N GLY A 233 21.07 8.19 13.49
CA GLY A 233 19.87 7.34 13.53
C GLY A 233 18.55 8.06 13.20
N PRO A 234 17.39 7.40 13.42
CA PRO A 234 16.21 7.58 12.59
C PRO A 234 15.47 8.90 12.86
N GLY A 235 15.15 9.62 11.78
CA GLY A 235 14.00 10.51 11.74
C GLY A 235 14.24 12.02 11.76
N ARG A 236 15.49 12.52 11.65
CA ARG A 236 15.72 13.98 11.54
C ARG A 236 16.44 14.36 10.24
N PRO A 237 15.91 15.31 9.46
CA PRO A 237 16.62 15.84 8.30
C PRO A 237 17.87 16.60 8.77
N ALA A 238 19.03 16.26 8.21
CA ALA A 238 20.30 16.90 8.53
C ALA A 238 21.00 17.38 7.25
N ILE A 239 21.65 18.54 7.34
CA ILE A 239 22.46 19.11 6.26
C ILE A 239 23.93 18.92 6.63
N ARG A 240 24.74 18.50 5.65
CA ARG A 240 26.19 18.42 5.80
C ARG A 240 26.82 19.75 5.38
N THR A 241 27.63 20.33 6.25
CA THR A 241 28.36 21.58 5.97
C THR A 241 29.60 21.34 5.13
N SER A 242 30.19 22.41 4.58
CA SER A 242 31.49 22.36 3.88
C SER A 242 32.66 21.97 4.79
N SER A 243 32.52 22.09 6.11
CA SER A 243 33.50 21.62 7.10
C SER A 243 33.31 20.17 7.53
N GLY A 244 32.31 19.47 6.98
CA GLY A 244 32.08 18.05 7.22
C GLY A 244 31.24 17.73 8.47
N SER A 245 30.75 18.74 9.18
CA SER A 245 29.83 18.57 10.31
C SER A 245 28.38 18.40 9.85
N TRP A 246 27.58 17.68 10.65
CA TRP A 246 26.14 17.52 10.43
C TRP A 246 25.36 18.51 11.30
N ILE A 247 24.42 19.22 10.69
CA ILE A 247 23.52 20.15 11.39
C ILE A 247 22.08 19.67 11.20
N ASP A 248 21.34 19.55 12.29
CA ASP A 248 19.88 19.32 12.28
C ASP A 248 19.18 20.47 11.53
N CYS A 249 18.36 20.18 10.52
CA CYS A 249 17.65 21.19 9.73
C CYS A 249 16.80 22.14 10.59
N ALA A 250 16.29 21.68 11.74
CA ALA A 250 15.55 22.53 12.67
C ALA A 250 16.44 23.62 13.30
N CYS A 251 17.73 23.32 13.49
CA CYS A 251 18.73 24.23 14.06
C CYS A 251 19.25 25.23 13.02
N ALA A 252 19.34 24.83 11.74
CA ALA A 252 19.73 25.72 10.65
C ALA A 252 18.70 26.85 10.43
N MET A 253 17.39 26.55 10.58
CA MET A 253 16.34 27.56 10.45
C MET A 253 16.20 28.45 11.69
N SER A 254 16.51 27.97 12.90
CA SER A 254 16.45 28.80 14.11
C SER A 254 17.62 29.79 14.23
N CYS A 255 18.72 29.59 13.49
CA CYS A 255 19.84 30.54 13.43
C CYS A 255 19.67 31.67 12.38
N LEU A 256 18.74 31.54 11.43
CA LEU A 256 18.49 32.54 10.39
C LEU A 256 17.91 33.90 10.87
N PRO A 257 17.28 34.06 12.04
CA PRO A 257 16.78 35.38 12.45
C PRO A 257 17.80 36.31 13.12
N ARG A 258 19.07 35.89 13.37
CA ARG A 258 20.06 36.72 14.10
C ARG A 258 21.06 37.49 13.23
N LEU A 259 20.80 37.63 11.93
CA LEU A 259 21.64 38.41 11.00
C LEU A 259 20.90 39.61 10.36
N LYS A 260 19.79 40.07 10.96
CA LYS A 260 19.10 41.32 10.55
C LYS A 260 19.10 42.40 11.64
N SER A 261 20.18 42.50 12.43
CA SER A 261 20.39 43.66 13.31
C SER A 261 21.82 44.15 13.23
N SER A 262 22.14 44.93 12.20
CA SER A 262 23.10 46.03 12.29
C SER A 262 23.07 46.88 11.02
N THR A 263 22.93 48.20 11.22
CA THR A 263 23.33 49.32 10.33
C THR A 263 22.57 49.46 8.99
N THR A 264 21.96 50.59 8.61
CA THR A 264 22.24 52.02 8.88
C THR A 264 20.95 52.87 8.83
N ARG A 265 20.78 53.76 9.81
CA ARG A 265 19.94 54.96 9.70
C ARG A 265 20.61 55.93 8.74
N THR A 266 19.88 56.42 7.74
CA THR A 266 20.22 57.65 7.03
C THR A 266 19.00 58.58 7.06
N ALA A 267 19.29 59.85 7.33
CA ALA A 267 18.35 60.93 7.61
C ALA A 267 17.99 61.73 6.35
N GLY A 268 16.93 62.54 6.44
CA GLY A 268 16.55 63.63 5.51
C GLY A 268 15.11 63.47 5.00
N ARG A 269 14.12 64.27 5.50
CA ARG A 269 13.65 65.58 4.96
C ARG A 269 13.28 65.46 3.47
N ILE A 270 12.07 65.80 3.00
CA ILE A 270 11.08 66.83 3.36
C ILE A 270 9.68 66.21 3.29
#